data_AF-A0AAN7M6P0-F1
#
_entry.id   AF-A0AAN7M6P0-F1
#
_cell.length_a   1.000
_cell.length_b   1.000
_cell.length_c   1.000
_cell.angle_alpha   90.00
_cell.angle_beta   90.00
_cell.angle_gamma   90.00
#
_symmetry.space_group_name_H-M   'P 1'
#
loop_
_entity.id
_entity.type
_entity.pdbx_description
1 polymer ?
#
loop_
_entity_poly.entity_id
_entity_poly.type
_entity_poly.pdbx_seq_one_letter_code
_entity_poly.pdbx_strand_id
1 'polypeptide(L)'
;MATSVSFCPLIVFYPRVCFTSSAKPLLLNPSALSQGSSILFRGGDFSVRQVKLRDTPTLRFALATAKGSADSMVDHNDNLEALQDEDDLRNAEELCEAYMQAIHSVDEKRIFDVESNIHNMVVKKLELDEKLSSLPVEIDSSKEKCIRLQADFDNLRKRFNKEMLTARGGMQREVIENLLPVVDNLETSRKQIKPETEKEKKIDASYQGIYKQFVEVLRSWHVSAIATVGKPFDPSLHEAIAREESEEYKTDIIIQELQRGFLLKDRVLRTAKVKVSLGPGSKKMSAWTNERLTKTDGF
;
A
#
# COMPACT_ATOMS: atom_id res chain seq x y z
N MET A 1 19.36 -9.97 -64.82
CA MET A 1 19.06 -11.19 -64.05
C MET A 1 20.24 -11.44 -63.13
N ALA A 2 19.98 -11.39 -61.83
CA ALA A 2 20.95 -11.52 -60.76
C ALA A 2 21.30 -12.98 -60.47
N THR A 3 22.53 -13.25 -60.01
CA THR A 3 22.81 -14.43 -59.18
C THR A 3 23.89 -14.15 -58.12
N SER A 4 23.56 -14.66 -56.93
CA SER A 4 24.35 -15.08 -55.77
C SER A 4 25.20 -14.08 -54.99
N VAL A 5 24.71 -13.85 -53.78
CA VAL A 5 25.23 -13.07 -52.66
C VAL A 5 26.05 -13.98 -51.73
N SER A 6 27.21 -13.48 -51.33
CA SER A 6 28.08 -13.91 -50.23
C SER A 6 27.54 -13.47 -48.86
N PHE A 7 27.77 -14.21 -47.77
CA PHE A 7 28.01 -13.59 -46.44
C PHE A 7 28.61 -14.55 -45.38
N CYS A 8 29.43 -13.96 -44.52
CA CYS A 8 30.28 -14.51 -43.45
C CYS A 8 29.56 -15.17 -42.25
N PRO A 9 30.30 -15.94 -41.41
CA PRO A 9 29.92 -16.23 -40.02
C PRO A 9 30.46 -15.17 -39.04
N LEU A 10 29.67 -14.87 -38.00
CA LEU A 10 29.92 -13.89 -36.95
C LEU A 10 30.62 -14.51 -35.72
N ILE A 11 31.53 -13.72 -35.16
CA ILE A 11 32.20 -13.78 -33.86
C ILE A 11 31.19 -13.50 -32.71
N VAL A 12 31.46 -13.94 -31.46
CA VAL A 12 31.44 -13.10 -30.21
C VAL A 12 31.69 -13.92 -28.91
N PHE A 13 32.81 -13.56 -28.26
CA PHE A 13 33.15 -13.33 -26.83
C PHE A 13 32.85 -14.30 -25.66
N TYR A 14 33.94 -14.57 -24.93
CA TYR A 14 34.08 -14.90 -23.49
C TYR A 14 33.78 -13.72 -22.55
N PRO A 15 33.72 -13.98 -21.23
CA PRO A 15 34.69 -13.28 -20.36
C PRO A 15 35.47 -14.19 -19.40
N ARG A 16 36.73 -13.79 -19.17
CA ARG A 16 37.70 -14.25 -18.16
C ARG A 16 37.39 -13.66 -16.79
N VAL A 17 37.72 -14.39 -15.72
CA VAL A 17 38.29 -13.81 -14.50
C VAL A 17 39.50 -14.64 -14.08
N CYS A 18 40.65 -13.99 -13.97
CA CYS A 18 41.90 -14.52 -13.43
C CYS A 18 42.07 -14.02 -11.99
N PHE A 19 42.54 -14.87 -11.08
CA PHE A 19 43.37 -14.42 -9.96
C PHE A 19 44.44 -15.48 -9.65
N THR A 20 45.60 -14.97 -9.27
CA THR A 20 46.90 -15.63 -9.28
C THR A 20 47.36 -16.10 -7.90
N SER A 21 48.13 -17.20 -7.89
CA SER A 21 49.36 -17.43 -7.11
C SER A 21 49.30 -17.78 -5.60
N SER A 22 50.13 -18.79 -5.30
CA SER A 22 50.91 -19.01 -4.07
C SER A 22 50.24 -19.66 -2.85
N ALA A 23 50.36 -21.00 -2.74
CA ALA A 23 51.18 -21.65 -1.69
C ALA A 23 51.18 -23.19 -1.85
N LYS A 24 52.33 -23.79 -1.54
CA LYS A 24 52.70 -25.23 -1.62
C LYS A 24 52.28 -25.99 -0.32
N PRO A 25 52.47 -27.32 -0.23
CA PRO A 25 51.49 -28.29 0.26
C PRO A 25 51.79 -28.79 1.68
N LEU A 26 50.82 -29.48 2.30
CA LEU A 26 51.08 -30.41 3.39
C LEU A 26 50.62 -31.82 3.05
N LEU A 27 51.52 -32.73 3.38
CA LEU A 27 51.61 -34.15 3.10
C LEU A 27 50.83 -35.00 4.10
N LEU A 28 50.40 -36.18 3.62
CA LEU A 28 50.25 -37.48 4.31
C LEU A 28 49.25 -37.53 5.50
N ASN A 29 48.33 -38.50 5.61
CA ASN A 29 48.47 -39.94 5.37
C ASN A 29 47.13 -40.65 5.04
N PRO A 30 47.15 -41.70 4.20
CA PRO A 30 46.08 -42.68 4.04
C PRO A 30 46.38 -43.94 4.88
N SER A 31 45.65 -44.17 5.96
CA SER A 31 45.76 -45.43 6.72
C SER A 31 44.56 -45.66 7.63
N ALA A 32 43.50 -46.23 7.09
CA ALA A 32 42.53 -47.09 7.79
C ALA A 32 41.56 -47.71 6.76
N LEU A 33 42.11 -48.49 5.83
CA LEU A 33 41.36 -49.39 4.95
C LEU A 33 41.75 -50.80 5.38
N SER A 34 41.06 -51.31 6.39
CA SER A 34 41.20 -52.67 6.92
C SER A 34 40.13 -52.87 7.98
N GLN A 35 39.43 -54.00 7.93
CA GLN A 35 38.23 -54.38 8.69
C GLN A 35 36.95 -53.86 8.00
N GLY A 36 36.32 -54.58 7.06
CA GLY A 36 36.19 -56.03 7.00
C GLY A 36 35.06 -56.50 7.93
N SER A 37 33.85 -55.98 7.77
CA SER A 37 32.64 -56.55 8.37
C SER A 37 32.16 -57.71 7.49
N SER A 38 32.63 -58.90 7.83
CA SER A 38 32.15 -60.19 7.35
C SER A 38 30.68 -60.39 7.73
N ILE A 39 29.77 -60.38 6.75
CA ILE A 39 28.45 -60.99 6.88
C ILE A 39 28.61 -62.46 6.46
N LEU A 40 28.54 -63.33 7.45
CA LEU A 40 28.72 -64.78 7.33
C LEU A 40 27.42 -65.39 6.78
N PHE A 41 27.35 -65.65 5.48
CA PHE A 41 26.38 -66.61 4.93
C PHE A 41 27.05 -67.98 4.85
N ARG A 42 26.51 -68.92 5.65
CA ARG A 42 26.92 -70.33 5.66
C ARG A 42 26.43 -71.01 4.36
N GLY A 43 27.39 -71.58 3.62
CA GLY A 43 27.15 -72.73 2.74
C GLY A 43 27.25 -72.45 1.24
N GLY A 44 28.33 -72.94 0.62
CA GLY A 44 28.42 -73.15 -0.83
C GLY A 44 29.61 -72.44 -1.48
N ASP A 45 30.68 -73.20 -1.75
CA ASP A 45 31.79 -72.77 -2.59
C ASP A 45 31.29 -72.51 -4.03
N PHE A 46 31.27 -71.24 -4.46
CA PHE A 46 31.09 -70.88 -5.87
C PHE A 46 32.19 -69.90 -6.31
N SER A 47 33.14 -70.44 -7.06
CA SER A 47 34.21 -69.67 -7.72
C SER A 47 33.62 -68.82 -8.84
N VAL A 48 33.42 -67.52 -8.60
CA VAL A 48 33.10 -66.55 -9.66
C VAL A 48 34.39 -66.23 -10.42
N ARG A 49 34.54 -66.82 -11.61
CA ARG A 49 35.51 -66.39 -12.61
C ARG A 49 35.21 -64.93 -12.97
N GLN A 50 36.25 -64.10 -12.97
CA GLN A 50 36.19 -62.67 -13.26
C GLN A 50 35.39 -62.36 -14.54
N VAL A 51 34.20 -61.80 -14.36
CA VAL A 51 33.60 -60.94 -15.38
C VAL A 51 34.15 -59.54 -15.12
N LYS A 52 35.04 -59.07 -16.00
CA LYS A 52 35.41 -57.65 -16.04
C LYS A 52 34.14 -56.84 -16.33
N LEU A 53 33.45 -56.39 -15.29
CA LEU A 53 32.47 -55.31 -15.38
C LEU A 53 33.21 -54.12 -15.99
N ARG A 54 32.96 -53.87 -17.28
CA ARG A 54 33.40 -52.63 -17.92
C ARG A 54 32.70 -51.49 -17.19
N ASP A 55 33.47 -50.52 -16.75
CA ASP A 55 33.02 -49.27 -16.15
C ASP A 55 31.90 -48.64 -16.99
N THR A 56 30.63 -48.88 -16.63
CA THR A 56 29.51 -48.15 -17.22
C THR A 56 29.33 -46.84 -16.43
N PRO A 57 29.42 -45.67 -17.09
CA PRO A 57 29.34 -44.37 -16.43
C PRO A 57 27.99 -44.13 -15.73
N THR A 58 26.97 -44.91 -16.09
CA THR A 58 25.60 -44.86 -15.58
C THR A 58 25.51 -45.17 -14.08
N LEU A 59 26.24 -46.19 -13.60
CA LEU A 59 26.21 -46.58 -12.17
C LEU A 59 26.99 -45.60 -11.28
N ARG A 60 28.04 -44.98 -11.81
CA ARG A 60 28.84 -44.00 -11.06
C ARG A 60 28.12 -42.66 -10.89
N PHE A 61 27.28 -42.29 -11.87
CA PHE A 61 26.44 -41.10 -11.79
C PHE A 61 25.30 -41.28 -10.78
N ALA A 62 24.64 -42.45 -10.78
CA ALA A 62 23.54 -42.78 -9.87
C ALA A 62 23.96 -42.77 -8.38
N LEU A 63 25.19 -43.21 -8.07
CA LEU A 63 25.70 -43.27 -6.69
C LEU A 63 26.21 -41.90 -6.19
N ALA A 64 26.53 -40.97 -7.10
CA ALA A 64 26.97 -39.62 -6.77
C ALA A 64 25.78 -38.67 -6.49
N THR A 65 24.67 -38.80 -7.22
CA THR A 65 23.44 -38.04 -6.97
C THR A 65 22.79 -38.42 -5.63
N ALA A 66 22.86 -39.69 -5.22
CA ALA A 66 22.31 -40.16 -3.94
C ALA A 66 23.04 -39.59 -2.69
N LYS A 67 24.27 -39.09 -2.83
CA LYS A 67 25.05 -38.50 -1.72
C LYS A 67 25.01 -36.97 -1.65
N GLY A 68 24.40 -36.29 -2.63
CA GLY A 68 24.41 -34.83 -2.75
C GLY A 68 23.19 -34.10 -2.15
N SER A 69 22.15 -34.82 -1.71
CA SER A 69 20.84 -34.24 -1.40
C SER A 69 20.46 -34.31 0.09
N ALA A 70 21.43 -34.26 1.00
CA ALA A 70 21.21 -34.43 2.45
C ALA A 70 21.48 -33.17 3.30
N ASP A 71 21.43 -31.97 2.71
CA ASP A 71 21.55 -30.72 3.47
C ASP A 71 20.61 -29.63 2.93
N SER A 72 19.40 -29.57 3.48
CA SER A 72 18.74 -28.29 3.85
C SER A 72 17.43 -28.57 4.59
N MET A 73 17.43 -28.24 5.88
CA MET A 73 16.25 -28.17 6.74
C MET A 73 15.34 -27.01 6.31
N VAL A 74 14.05 -27.27 6.09
CA VAL A 74 12.97 -26.36 6.47
C VAL A 74 11.81 -27.22 7.01
N ASP A 75 11.66 -27.11 8.32
CA ASP A 75 10.51 -27.51 9.14
C ASP A 75 9.22 -26.94 8.53
N HIS A 76 8.19 -27.75 8.27
CA HIS A 76 6.76 -27.44 8.52
C HIS A 76 5.83 -28.61 8.11
N ASN A 77 5.23 -29.19 9.15
CA ASN A 77 3.91 -29.83 9.21
C ASN A 77 3.78 -31.30 8.80
N ASP A 78 3.84 -32.13 9.84
CA ASP A 78 3.42 -33.52 9.93
C ASP A 78 1.98 -33.72 9.46
N ASN A 79 1.78 -34.19 8.22
CA ASN A 79 0.99 -35.39 7.93
C ASN A 79 1.00 -35.62 6.42
N LEU A 80 1.17 -36.89 6.03
CA LEU A 80 1.05 -37.43 4.66
C LEU A 80 2.32 -37.42 3.81
N GLU A 81 3.24 -38.38 4.04
CA GLU A 81 4.09 -38.95 2.96
C GLU A 81 4.88 -40.23 3.31
N ALA A 82 4.67 -40.87 4.46
CA ALA A 82 5.45 -42.08 4.83
C ALA A 82 5.04 -43.39 4.10
N LEU A 83 4.06 -43.37 3.19
CA LEU A 83 3.50 -44.58 2.55
C LEU A 83 3.93 -44.79 1.09
N GLN A 84 4.48 -43.78 0.41
CA GLN A 84 4.94 -43.92 -0.99
C GLN A 84 6.39 -44.38 -1.08
N ASP A 85 7.22 -44.06 -0.08
CA ASP A 85 8.64 -44.42 -0.06
C ASP A 85 8.90 -45.94 0.03
N GLU A 86 8.03 -46.70 0.68
CA GLU A 86 8.19 -48.15 0.89
C GLU A 86 7.90 -48.98 -0.38
N ASP A 87 6.89 -48.61 -1.16
CA ASP A 87 6.52 -49.33 -2.38
C ASP A 87 7.47 -48.99 -3.54
N ASP A 88 7.99 -47.75 -3.60
CA ASP A 88 8.99 -47.35 -4.58
C ASP A 88 10.37 -47.96 -4.30
N LEU A 89 10.74 -48.16 -3.03
CA LEU A 89 11.96 -48.90 -2.65
C LEU A 89 11.88 -50.37 -3.09
N ARG A 90 10.74 -51.03 -2.86
CA ARG A 90 10.53 -52.43 -3.27
C ARG A 90 10.59 -52.59 -4.79
N ASN A 91 9.98 -51.66 -5.53
CA ASN A 91 10.07 -51.64 -7.00
C ASN A 91 11.50 -51.44 -7.51
N ALA A 92 12.30 -50.62 -6.81
CA ALA A 92 13.71 -50.42 -7.16
C ALA A 92 14.57 -51.65 -6.84
N GLU A 93 14.32 -52.32 -5.72
CA GLU A 93 14.98 -53.58 -5.35
C GLU A 93 14.69 -54.69 -6.38
N GLU A 94 13.44 -54.86 -6.79
CA GLU A 94 13.04 -55.84 -7.82
C GLU A 94 13.69 -55.56 -9.19
N LEU A 95 13.81 -54.28 -9.58
CA LEU A 95 14.50 -53.88 -10.80
C LEU A 95 16.01 -54.12 -10.74
N CYS A 96 16.64 -53.92 -9.59
CA CYS A 96 18.05 -54.24 -9.37
C CYS A 96 18.30 -55.75 -9.41
N GLU A 97 17.41 -56.56 -8.82
CA GLU A 97 17.48 -58.03 -8.90
C GLU A 97 17.30 -58.53 -10.33
N ALA A 98 16.35 -57.97 -11.08
CA ALA A 98 16.15 -58.29 -12.50
C ALA A 98 17.36 -57.91 -13.36
N TYR A 99 18.01 -56.77 -13.07
CA TYR A 99 19.24 -56.34 -13.74
C TYR A 99 20.41 -57.30 -13.46
N MET A 100 20.60 -57.70 -12.20
CA MET A 100 21.63 -58.66 -11.82
C MET A 100 21.41 -60.02 -12.50
N GLN A 101 20.17 -60.53 -12.52
CA GLN A 101 19.82 -61.79 -13.18
C GLN A 101 20.06 -61.73 -14.70
N ALA A 102 19.73 -60.60 -15.36
CA ALA A 102 19.96 -60.41 -16.79
C ALA A 102 21.45 -60.34 -17.18
N ILE A 103 22.30 -59.78 -16.31
CA ILE A 103 23.76 -59.80 -16.48
C ILE A 103 24.32 -61.22 -16.33
N HIS A 104 23.82 -61.99 -15.36
CA HIS A 104 24.23 -63.38 -15.15
C HIS A 104 23.86 -64.31 -16.32
N SER A 105 22.74 -64.04 -17.01
CA SER A 105 22.32 -64.82 -18.19
C SER A 105 22.88 -64.30 -19.52
N VAL A 106 23.59 -63.15 -19.54
CA VAL A 106 24.09 -62.47 -20.75
C VAL A 106 22.97 -62.18 -21.77
N ASP A 107 21.76 -61.88 -21.27
CA ASP A 107 20.60 -61.56 -22.10
C ASP A 107 20.56 -60.05 -22.40
N GLU A 108 21.22 -59.62 -23.48
CA GLU A 108 21.32 -58.20 -23.86
C GLU A 108 19.95 -57.50 -24.00
N LYS A 109 18.91 -58.22 -24.42
CA LYS A 109 17.55 -57.68 -24.54
C LYS A 109 16.93 -57.33 -23.19
N ARG A 110 17.11 -58.21 -22.18
CA ARG A 110 16.58 -57.99 -20.83
C ARG A 110 17.31 -56.86 -20.12
N ILE A 111 18.62 -56.73 -20.35
CA ILE A 111 19.42 -55.62 -19.84
C ILE A 111 18.89 -54.29 -20.40
N PHE A 112 18.66 -54.21 -21.71
CA PHE A 112 18.11 -53.01 -22.36
C PHE A 112 16.72 -52.63 -21.82
N ASP A 113 15.82 -53.60 -21.64
CA ASP A 113 14.46 -53.35 -21.14
C ASP A 113 14.49 -52.81 -19.70
N VAL A 114 15.36 -53.36 -18.84
CA VAL A 114 15.52 -52.89 -17.45
C VAL A 114 16.17 -51.51 -17.40
N GLU A 115 17.20 -51.24 -18.23
CA GLU A 115 17.83 -49.92 -18.33
C GLU A 115 16.86 -48.85 -18.83
N SER A 116 16.00 -49.19 -19.79
CA SER A 116 14.93 -48.32 -20.29
C SER A 116 13.92 -47.98 -19.20
N ASN A 117 13.52 -48.97 -18.39
CA ASN A 117 12.61 -48.75 -17.27
C ASN A 117 13.22 -47.86 -16.18
N ILE A 118 14.48 -48.10 -15.81
CA ILE A 118 15.22 -47.25 -14.85
C ILE A 118 15.35 -45.83 -15.39
N HIS A 119 15.69 -45.66 -16.68
CA HIS A 119 15.77 -44.35 -17.30
C HIS A 119 14.45 -43.59 -17.24
N ASN A 120 13.33 -44.26 -17.57
CA ASN A 120 12.00 -43.66 -17.51
C ASN A 120 11.60 -43.26 -16.07
N MET A 121 11.97 -44.04 -15.06
CA MET A 121 11.73 -43.69 -13.66
C MET A 121 12.55 -42.48 -13.22
N VAL A 122 13.83 -42.41 -13.59
CA VAL A 122 14.69 -41.27 -13.28
C VAL A 122 14.18 -40.00 -13.95
N VAL A 123 13.76 -40.07 -15.23
CA VAL A 123 13.20 -38.91 -15.94
C VAL A 123 11.93 -38.40 -15.25
N LYS A 124 10.99 -39.29 -14.89
CA LYS A 124 9.77 -38.90 -14.16
C LYS A 124 10.08 -38.28 -12.80
N LYS A 125 11.06 -38.83 -12.07
CA LYS A 125 11.48 -38.27 -10.78
C LYS A 125 12.04 -36.85 -10.95
N LEU A 126 12.90 -36.63 -11.94
CA LEU A 126 13.46 -35.30 -12.24
C LEU A 126 12.36 -34.29 -12.60
N GLU A 127 11.36 -34.69 -13.40
CA GLU A 127 10.22 -33.84 -13.73
C GLU A 127 9.34 -33.50 -12.50
N LEU A 128 9.19 -34.44 -11.56
CA LEU A 128 8.48 -34.22 -10.30
C LEU A 128 9.28 -33.30 -9.37
N ASP A 129 10.58 -33.52 -9.24
CA ASP A 129 11.48 -32.69 -8.45
C ASP A 129 11.49 -31.24 -8.97
N GLU A 130 11.49 -31.04 -10.29
CA GLU A 130 11.38 -29.71 -10.91
C GLU A 130 10.05 -29.03 -10.55
N LYS A 131 8.92 -29.74 -10.68
CA LYS A 131 7.60 -29.21 -10.28
C LYS A 131 7.52 -28.91 -8.79
N LEU A 132 8.05 -29.79 -7.95
CA LEU A 132 8.12 -29.58 -6.49
C LEU A 132 8.97 -28.35 -6.16
N SER A 133 10.03 -28.08 -6.92
CA SER A 133 10.86 -26.89 -6.73
C SER A 133 10.17 -25.58 -7.19
N SER A 134 9.29 -25.64 -8.19
CA SER A 134 8.61 -24.45 -8.74
C SER A 134 7.35 -24.06 -7.95
N LEU A 135 6.60 -25.03 -7.41
CA LEU A 135 5.40 -24.82 -6.61
C LEU A 135 5.58 -23.87 -5.40
N PRO A 136 6.62 -23.97 -4.55
CA PRO A 136 6.80 -23.07 -3.41
C PRO A 136 7.01 -21.62 -3.86
N VAL A 137 7.74 -21.41 -4.96
CA VAL A 137 7.96 -20.06 -5.53
C VAL A 137 6.64 -19.45 -5.99
N GLU A 138 5.77 -20.24 -6.64
CA GLU A 138 4.45 -19.78 -7.06
C GLU A 138 3.55 -19.45 -5.86
N ILE A 139 3.57 -20.30 -4.84
CA ILE A 139 2.82 -20.10 -3.60
C ILE A 139 3.27 -18.83 -2.90
N ASP A 140 4.57 -18.62 -2.73
CA ASP A 140 5.10 -17.44 -2.04
C ASP A 140 4.84 -16.17 -2.83
N SER A 141 5.00 -16.20 -4.17
CA SER A 141 4.61 -15.06 -5.02
C SER A 141 3.13 -14.73 -4.92
N SER A 142 2.26 -15.73 -4.74
CA SER A 142 0.82 -15.54 -4.60
C SER A 142 0.45 -15.02 -3.22
N LYS A 143 1.11 -15.51 -2.15
CA LYS A 143 0.97 -14.99 -0.79
C LYS A 143 1.41 -13.53 -0.71
N GLU A 144 2.54 -13.16 -1.32
CA GLU A 144 3.00 -11.77 -1.37
C GLU A 144 1.98 -10.84 -2.05
N LYS A 145 1.39 -11.29 -3.17
CA LYS A 145 0.31 -10.55 -3.85
C LYS A 145 -0.90 -10.40 -2.94
N CYS A 146 -1.32 -11.47 -2.25
CA CYS A 146 -2.45 -11.42 -1.31
C CYS A 146 -2.20 -10.45 -0.15
N ILE A 147 -1.01 -10.47 0.46
CA ILE A 147 -0.63 -9.57 1.56
C ILE A 147 -0.65 -8.12 1.08
N ARG A 148 -0.10 -7.85 -0.11
CA ARG A 148 -0.11 -6.49 -0.70
C ARG A 148 -1.53 -6.01 -0.97
N LEU A 149 -2.36 -6.85 -1.60
CA LEU A 149 -3.76 -6.51 -1.86
C LEU A 149 -4.53 -6.26 -0.56
N GLN A 150 -4.30 -7.06 0.48
CA GLN A 150 -4.91 -6.85 1.78
C GLN A 150 -4.51 -5.48 2.37
N ALA A 151 -3.23 -5.10 2.28
CA ALA A 151 -2.78 -3.78 2.72
C ALA A 151 -3.44 -2.64 1.90
N ASP A 152 -3.57 -2.81 0.59
CA ASP A 152 -4.23 -1.84 -0.29
C ASP A 152 -5.72 -1.69 0.06
N PHE A 153 -6.41 -2.80 0.38
CA PHE A 153 -7.80 -2.78 0.84
C PHE A 153 -7.96 -2.04 2.17
N ASP A 154 -7.06 -2.27 3.13
CA ASP A 154 -7.10 -1.58 4.41
C ASP A 154 -6.85 -0.08 4.25
N ASN A 155 -5.93 0.30 3.36
CA ASN A 155 -5.66 1.70 3.01
C ASN A 155 -6.87 2.34 2.31
N LEU A 156 -7.50 1.64 1.37
CA LEU A 156 -8.70 2.10 0.69
C LEU A 156 -9.85 2.30 1.67
N ARG A 157 -10.07 1.35 2.59
CA ARG A 157 -11.13 1.46 3.60
C ARG A 157 -10.93 2.67 4.52
N LYS A 158 -9.69 2.89 4.99
CA LYS A 158 -9.36 4.07 5.81
C LYS A 158 -9.57 5.37 5.04
N ARG A 159 -9.13 5.42 3.78
CA ARG A 159 -9.31 6.56 2.89
C ARG A 159 -10.79 6.83 2.63
N PHE A 160 -11.56 5.82 2.28
CA PHE A 160 -12.98 5.93 1.98
C PHE A 160 -13.77 6.41 3.20
N ASN A 161 -13.48 5.90 4.40
CA ASN A 161 -14.10 6.38 5.63
C ASN A 161 -13.83 7.88 5.87
N LYS A 162 -12.58 8.32 5.63
CA LYS A 162 -12.23 9.73 5.73
C LYS A 162 -12.96 10.57 4.69
N GLU A 163 -13.00 10.12 3.44
CA GLU A 163 -13.72 10.78 2.34
C GLU A 163 -15.22 10.89 2.64
N MET A 164 -15.85 9.82 3.13
CA MET A 164 -17.26 9.82 3.53
C MET A 164 -17.57 10.80 4.65
N LEU A 165 -16.72 10.88 5.68
CA LEU A 165 -16.88 11.87 6.76
C LEU A 165 -16.73 13.30 6.23
N THR A 166 -15.75 13.55 5.35
CA THR A 166 -15.57 14.87 4.74
C THR A 166 -16.72 15.24 3.80
N ALA A 167 -17.22 14.30 3.01
CA ALA A 167 -18.35 14.49 2.11
C ALA A 167 -19.63 14.78 2.90
N ARG A 168 -19.89 14.03 3.99
CA ARG A 168 -21.02 14.30 4.89
C ARG A 168 -20.96 15.70 5.50
N GLY A 169 -19.77 16.13 5.94
CA GLY A 169 -19.57 17.50 6.44
C GLY A 169 -19.76 18.57 5.36
N GLY A 170 -19.33 18.27 4.13
CA GLY A 170 -19.51 19.15 2.97
C GLY A 170 -20.98 19.32 2.56
N MET A 171 -21.73 18.21 2.48
CA MET A 171 -23.17 18.25 2.18
C MET A 171 -23.95 19.00 3.25
N GLN A 172 -23.65 18.78 4.53
CA GLN A 172 -24.30 19.52 5.62
C GLN A 172 -24.04 21.04 5.50
N ARG A 173 -22.82 21.43 5.17
CA ARG A 173 -22.45 22.82 4.92
C ARG A 173 -23.29 23.42 3.80
N GLU A 174 -23.33 22.77 2.64
CA GLU A 174 -24.05 23.28 1.45
C GLU A 174 -25.54 23.49 1.73
N VAL A 175 -26.19 22.53 2.41
CA VAL A 175 -27.60 22.66 2.80
C VAL A 175 -27.81 23.86 3.73
N ILE A 176 -26.94 24.07 4.71
CA ILE A 176 -27.05 25.21 5.63
C ILE A 176 -26.79 26.53 4.91
N GLU A 177 -25.77 26.60 4.05
CA GLU A 177 -25.43 27.79 3.26
C GLU A 177 -26.60 28.24 2.38
N ASN A 178 -27.30 27.30 1.75
CA ASN A 178 -28.50 27.59 0.96
C ASN A 178 -29.69 28.09 1.82
N LEU A 179 -29.69 27.77 3.11
CA LEU A 179 -30.73 28.19 4.05
C LEU A 179 -30.42 29.55 4.71
N LEU A 180 -29.15 29.98 4.77
CA LEU A 180 -28.75 31.25 5.38
C LEU A 180 -29.46 32.49 4.80
N PRO A 181 -29.72 32.61 3.48
CA PRO A 181 -30.47 33.74 2.93
C PRO A 181 -31.88 33.90 3.53
N VAL A 182 -32.52 32.80 3.94
CA VAL A 182 -33.83 32.84 4.59
C VAL A 182 -33.72 33.52 5.95
N VAL A 183 -32.67 33.22 6.72
CA VAL A 183 -32.38 33.88 8.00
C VAL A 183 -32.14 35.37 7.79
N ASP A 184 -31.37 35.73 6.78
CA ASP A 184 -31.06 37.13 6.49
C ASP A 184 -32.31 37.93 6.12
N ASN A 185 -33.22 37.32 5.35
CA ASN A 185 -34.52 37.91 5.04
C ASN A 185 -35.33 38.11 6.33
N LEU A 186 -35.31 37.13 7.24
CA LEU A 186 -35.99 37.28 8.52
C LEU A 186 -35.38 38.42 9.36
N GLU A 187 -34.06 38.53 9.41
CA GLU A 187 -33.41 39.61 10.15
C GLU A 187 -33.67 40.99 9.52
N THR A 188 -33.74 41.05 8.20
CA THR A 188 -34.07 42.27 7.46
C THR A 188 -35.51 42.69 7.72
N SER A 189 -36.47 41.77 7.61
CA SER A 189 -37.88 42.04 7.93
C SER A 189 -38.04 42.48 9.38
N ARG A 190 -37.36 41.83 10.34
CA ARG A 190 -37.37 42.24 11.76
C ARG A 190 -36.93 43.69 11.95
N LYS A 191 -35.90 44.15 11.23
CA LYS A 191 -35.41 45.54 11.32
C LYS A 191 -36.39 46.55 10.71
N GLN A 192 -37.22 46.11 9.76
CA GLN A 192 -38.19 46.97 9.07
C GLN A 192 -39.53 47.07 9.80
N ILE A 193 -39.94 46.03 10.53
CA ILE A 193 -41.18 46.01 11.29
C ILE A 193 -41.09 47.01 12.45
N LYS A 194 -41.92 48.06 12.39
CA LYS A 194 -42.16 49.01 13.47
C LYS A 194 -43.63 48.96 13.83
N PRO A 195 -44.03 48.19 14.86
CA PRO A 195 -45.45 48.01 15.17
C PRO A 195 -45.99 49.26 15.88
N GLU A 196 -47.02 49.88 15.30
CA GLU A 196 -47.70 51.05 15.86
C GLU A 196 -49.01 50.64 16.56
N THR A 197 -49.69 49.61 16.03
CA THR A 197 -50.99 49.13 16.53
C THR A 197 -50.86 47.86 17.39
N GLU A 198 -51.78 47.62 18.33
CA GLU A 198 -51.80 46.38 19.14
C GLU A 198 -51.92 45.09 18.33
N LYS A 199 -52.62 45.12 17.18
CA LYS A 199 -52.71 43.98 16.26
C LYS A 199 -51.34 43.67 15.63
N GLU A 200 -50.57 44.69 15.27
CA GLU A 200 -49.24 44.54 14.69
C GLU A 200 -48.25 44.02 15.72
N LYS A 201 -48.36 44.44 16.99
CA LYS A 201 -47.58 43.87 18.10
C LYS A 201 -47.81 42.36 18.28
N LYS A 202 -49.04 41.87 18.10
CA LYS A 202 -49.33 40.43 18.13
C LYS A 202 -48.68 39.69 16.97
N ILE A 203 -48.65 40.29 15.78
CA ILE A 203 -47.98 39.70 14.60
C ILE A 203 -46.46 39.67 14.81
N ASP A 204 -45.87 40.75 15.33
CA ASP A 204 -44.44 40.80 15.67
C ASP A 204 -44.06 39.75 16.73
N ALA A 205 -44.89 39.53 17.74
CA ALA A 205 -44.65 38.49 18.74
C ALA A 205 -44.62 37.08 18.12
N SER A 206 -45.58 36.77 17.23
CA SER A 206 -45.60 35.49 16.49
C SER A 206 -44.36 35.34 15.60
N TYR A 207 -43.96 36.42 14.94
CA TYR A 207 -42.78 36.47 14.08
C TYR A 207 -41.49 36.22 14.86
N GLN A 208 -41.32 36.88 16.01
CA GLN A 208 -40.20 36.65 16.92
C GLN A 208 -40.18 35.20 17.43
N GLY A 209 -41.34 34.58 17.63
CA GLY A 209 -41.46 33.15 17.97
C GLY A 209 -40.86 32.24 16.89
N ILE A 210 -41.23 32.46 15.63
CA ILE A 210 -40.70 31.69 14.48
C ILE A 210 -39.18 31.90 14.37
N TYR A 211 -38.69 33.13 14.50
CA TYR A 211 -37.26 33.41 14.46
C TYR A 211 -36.49 32.68 15.56
N LYS A 212 -37.00 32.67 16.81
CA LYS A 212 -36.37 31.95 17.92
C LYS A 212 -36.30 30.45 17.65
N GLN A 213 -37.39 29.83 17.21
CA GLN A 213 -37.42 28.41 16.85
C GLN A 213 -36.41 28.09 15.74
N PHE A 214 -36.30 28.96 14.74
CA PHE A 214 -35.32 28.79 13.66
C PHE A 214 -33.87 28.82 14.17
N VAL A 215 -33.55 29.78 15.05
CA VAL A 215 -32.23 29.88 15.67
C VAL A 215 -31.93 28.67 16.57
N GLU A 216 -32.93 28.14 17.28
CA GLU A 216 -32.79 26.92 18.07
C GLU A 216 -32.46 25.71 17.19
N VAL A 217 -33.10 25.58 16.03
CA VAL A 217 -32.79 24.52 15.05
C VAL A 217 -31.35 24.66 14.56
N LEU A 218 -30.91 25.85 14.18
CA LEU A 218 -29.51 26.09 13.78
C LEU A 218 -28.53 25.74 14.89
N ARG A 219 -28.85 26.09 16.14
CA ARG A 219 -28.02 25.78 17.30
C ARG A 219 -27.94 24.27 17.56
N SER A 220 -29.03 23.53 17.33
CA SER A 220 -29.04 22.05 17.39
C SER A 220 -28.10 21.42 16.35
N TRP A 221 -27.95 22.07 15.20
CA TRP A 221 -27.03 21.65 14.13
C TRP A 221 -25.60 22.17 14.35
N HIS A 222 -25.31 22.72 15.54
CA HIS A 222 -24.02 23.26 15.94
C HIS A 222 -23.58 24.45 15.10
N VAL A 223 -24.54 25.20 14.57
CA VAL A 223 -24.30 26.47 13.89
C VAL A 223 -24.34 27.58 14.92
N SER A 224 -23.28 28.37 15.00
CA SER A 224 -23.15 29.52 15.91
C SER A 224 -22.93 30.80 15.12
N ALA A 225 -23.58 31.89 15.55
CA ALA A 225 -23.36 33.21 14.95
C ALA A 225 -22.01 33.79 15.42
N ILE A 226 -21.32 34.50 14.53
CA ILE A 226 -20.07 35.21 14.84
C ILE A 226 -20.43 36.49 15.60
N ALA A 227 -19.82 36.70 16.77
CA ALA A 227 -20.00 37.94 17.52
C ALA A 227 -19.12 39.06 16.92
N THR A 228 -19.75 40.12 16.42
CA THR A 228 -19.12 41.16 15.59
C THR A 228 -18.99 42.51 16.29
N VAL A 229 -20.11 43.15 16.66
CA VAL A 229 -20.12 44.52 17.19
C VAL A 229 -19.24 44.67 18.44
N GLY A 230 -18.33 45.64 18.43
CA GLY A 230 -17.41 45.92 19.54
C GLY A 230 -16.19 44.97 19.63
N LYS A 231 -16.06 44.00 18.73
CA LYS A 231 -14.87 43.14 18.63
C LYS A 231 -13.84 43.69 17.64
N PRO A 232 -12.55 43.33 17.80
CA PRO A 232 -11.55 43.62 16.79
C PRO A 232 -11.90 42.92 15.48
N PHE A 233 -11.61 43.59 14.36
CA PHE A 233 -11.75 43.02 13.04
C PHE A 233 -10.74 41.88 12.83
N ASP A 234 -11.21 40.79 12.22
CA ASP A 234 -10.39 39.61 11.89
C ASP A 234 -10.75 39.19 10.45
N PRO A 235 -9.81 39.29 9.49
CA PRO A 235 -10.06 38.91 8.10
C PRO A 235 -10.54 37.45 7.90
N SER A 236 -10.24 36.55 8.84
CA SER A 236 -10.64 35.14 8.76
C SER A 236 -12.13 34.95 9.02
N LEU A 237 -12.73 35.84 9.80
CA LEU A 237 -14.11 35.74 10.30
C LEU A 237 -15.01 36.84 9.74
N HIS A 238 -14.43 37.94 9.30
CA HIS A 238 -15.12 39.19 8.98
C HIS A 238 -14.74 39.71 7.60
N GLU A 239 -15.73 40.23 6.90
CA GLU A 239 -15.59 40.92 5.61
C GLU A 239 -15.95 42.40 5.81
N ALA A 240 -14.98 43.30 5.66
CA ALA A 240 -15.21 44.73 5.81
C ALA A 240 -15.78 45.32 4.51
N ILE A 241 -17.06 45.69 4.49
CA ILE A 241 -17.67 46.36 3.33
C ILE A 241 -17.29 47.84 3.29
N ALA A 242 -17.30 48.50 4.44
CA ALA A 242 -17.04 49.93 4.55
C ALA A 242 -16.24 50.25 5.80
N ARG A 243 -15.48 51.34 5.72
CA ARG A 243 -14.76 51.92 6.84
C ARG A 243 -15.34 53.30 7.14
N GLU A 244 -15.63 53.58 8.40
CA GLU A 244 -16.28 54.82 8.83
C GLU A 244 -15.51 55.41 10.01
N GLU A 245 -15.44 56.74 10.09
CA GLU A 245 -14.88 57.42 11.25
C GLU A 245 -15.87 57.34 12.41
N SER A 246 -15.40 56.92 13.59
CA SER A 246 -16.23 56.82 14.78
C SER A 246 -15.48 57.40 15.97
N GLU A 247 -16.12 58.32 16.69
CA GLU A 247 -15.57 58.87 17.94
C GLU A 247 -15.69 57.88 19.10
N GLU A 248 -16.58 56.90 19.00
CA GLU A 248 -16.87 55.90 20.05
C GLU A 248 -15.92 54.69 20.02
N TYR A 249 -15.54 54.23 18.82
CA TYR A 249 -14.75 53.02 18.65
C TYR A 249 -13.34 53.31 18.12
N LYS A 250 -12.32 52.69 18.72
CA LYS A 250 -10.93 52.75 18.25
C LYS A 250 -10.79 52.17 16.84
N THR A 251 -9.67 52.50 16.18
CA THR A 251 -9.31 51.95 14.86
C THR A 251 -9.35 50.41 14.88
N ASP A 252 -9.83 49.83 13.78
CA ASP A 252 -9.96 48.39 13.53
C ASP A 252 -10.97 47.64 14.44
N ILE A 253 -11.89 48.38 15.08
CA ILE A 253 -13.04 47.80 15.78
C ILE A 253 -14.28 47.80 14.89
N ILE A 254 -15.08 46.74 14.96
CA ILE A 254 -16.34 46.64 14.24
C ILE A 254 -17.39 47.56 14.87
N ILE A 255 -17.86 48.53 14.10
CA ILE A 255 -18.89 49.51 14.49
C ILE A 255 -20.27 48.85 14.37
N GLN A 256 -20.54 48.26 13.21
CA GLN A 256 -21.87 47.76 12.88
C GLN A 256 -21.78 46.49 12.03
N GLU A 257 -22.67 45.55 12.34
CA GLU A 257 -22.91 44.37 11.53
C GLU A 257 -24.01 44.63 10.51
N LEU A 258 -23.66 44.44 9.22
CA LEU A 258 -24.61 44.57 8.11
C LEU A 258 -25.30 43.23 7.84
N GLN A 259 -24.52 42.16 7.80
CA GLN A 259 -24.98 40.79 7.58
C GLN A 259 -24.26 39.83 8.53
N ARG A 260 -25.01 38.94 9.18
CA ARG A 260 -24.44 38.02 10.15
C ARG A 260 -23.58 36.94 9.53
N GLY A 261 -22.46 36.67 10.19
CA GLY A 261 -21.59 35.55 9.88
C GLY A 261 -21.94 34.32 10.72
N PHE A 262 -21.68 33.13 10.18
CA PHE A 262 -22.00 31.86 10.83
C PHE A 262 -20.83 30.89 10.79
N LEU A 263 -20.66 30.15 11.88
CA LEU A 263 -19.69 29.08 12.08
C LEU A 263 -20.43 27.75 12.21
N LEU A 264 -19.95 26.72 11.51
CA LEU A 264 -20.35 25.34 11.75
C LEU A 264 -19.26 24.67 12.58
N LYS A 265 -19.54 24.46 13.87
CA LYS A 265 -18.53 24.03 14.85
C LYS A 265 -17.35 25.02 14.81
N ASP A 266 -16.19 24.59 14.30
CA ASP A 266 -14.97 25.40 14.22
C ASP A 266 -14.67 25.92 12.81
N ARG A 267 -15.53 25.62 11.83
CA ARG A 267 -15.32 26.04 10.43
C ARG A 267 -16.24 27.20 10.07
N VAL A 268 -15.68 28.20 9.39
CA VAL A 268 -16.46 29.30 8.83
C VAL A 268 -17.34 28.80 7.69
N LEU A 269 -18.65 29.06 7.78
CA LEU A 269 -19.61 28.89 6.68
C LEU A 269 -19.64 30.17 5.84
N ARG A 270 -19.86 31.30 6.52
CA ARG A 270 -19.96 32.61 5.90
C ARG A 270 -19.36 33.66 6.85
N THR A 271 -18.49 34.49 6.32
CA THR A 271 -17.93 35.64 7.04
C THR A 271 -19.02 36.66 7.35
N ALA A 272 -18.89 37.36 8.48
CA ALA A 272 -19.83 38.44 8.80
C ALA A 272 -19.46 39.69 8.03
N LYS A 273 -20.43 40.34 7.39
CA LYS A 273 -20.19 41.59 6.69
C LYS A 273 -20.36 42.76 7.64
N VAL A 274 -19.31 43.55 7.78
CA VAL A 274 -19.20 44.54 8.85
C VAL A 274 -18.72 45.90 8.34
N LYS A 275 -19.05 46.94 9.12
CA LYS A 275 -18.42 48.25 9.05
C LYS A 275 -17.34 48.36 10.11
N VAL A 276 -16.15 48.81 9.73
CA VAL A 276 -14.98 48.92 10.62
C VAL A 276 -14.64 50.38 10.90
N SER A 277 -14.24 50.69 12.12
CA SER A 277 -13.82 52.03 12.54
C SER A 277 -12.42 52.38 12.05
N LEU A 278 -12.24 53.59 11.51
CA LEU A 278 -10.92 54.19 11.30
C LEU A 278 -10.35 54.83 12.57
N GLY A 279 -11.12 54.83 13.66
CA GLY A 279 -10.86 55.58 14.88
C GLY A 279 -11.51 56.97 14.83
N PRO A 280 -11.35 57.78 15.90
CA PRO A 280 -11.70 59.19 15.87
C PRO A 280 -10.78 59.85 14.84
N GLY A 281 -11.30 60.03 13.62
CA GLY A 281 -10.58 60.66 12.53
C GLY A 281 -9.96 61.96 13.02
N SER A 282 -8.70 62.21 12.67
CA SER A 282 -8.01 63.45 12.97
C SER A 282 -8.69 64.59 12.21
N LYS A 283 -9.82 65.08 12.73
CA LYS A 283 -10.55 66.26 12.23
C LYS A 283 -9.66 67.53 12.22
N LYS A 284 -8.45 67.45 12.78
CA LYS A 284 -7.44 68.50 12.76
C LYS A 284 -6.72 68.69 11.42
N MET A 285 -6.75 67.74 10.48
CA MET A 285 -5.91 67.84 9.27
C MET A 285 -6.61 68.48 8.06
N SER A 286 -7.95 68.48 7.99
CA SER A 286 -8.70 69.21 6.95
C SER A 286 -8.96 70.69 7.31
N ALA A 287 -8.96 71.03 8.60
CA ALA A 287 -9.08 72.41 9.06
C ALA A 287 -7.82 73.26 8.72
N TRP A 288 -6.63 72.64 8.75
CA TRP A 288 -5.37 73.34 8.49
C TRP A 288 -5.15 73.68 7.00
N THR A 289 -5.73 72.91 6.08
CA THR A 289 -5.59 73.13 4.63
C THR A 289 -6.46 74.29 4.13
N ASN A 290 -7.67 74.46 4.68
CA ASN A 290 -8.56 75.56 4.29
C ASN A 290 -8.09 76.92 4.81
N GLU A 291 -7.39 76.97 5.95
CA GLU A 291 -6.87 78.22 6.53
C GLU A 291 -5.57 78.72 5.85
N ARG A 292 -4.93 77.86 5.06
CA ARG A 292 -3.72 78.21 4.29
C ARG A 292 -4.04 78.74 2.89
N LEU A 293 -5.11 78.24 2.26
CA LEU A 293 -5.55 78.71 0.94
C LEU A 293 -6.19 80.11 0.99
N THR A 294 -6.87 80.47 2.08
CA THR A 294 -7.47 81.80 2.24
C THR A 294 -6.47 82.90 2.59
N LYS A 295 -5.21 82.56 2.91
CA LYS A 295 -4.14 83.51 3.23
C LYS A 295 -3.18 83.80 2.07
N THR A 296 -3.28 83.09 0.95
CA THR A 296 -2.37 83.27 -0.20
C THR A 296 -2.93 84.11 -1.34
N ASP A 297 -4.22 84.46 -1.31
CA ASP A 297 -4.89 85.22 -2.39
C ASP A 297 -5.01 86.73 -2.09
N GLY A 298 -4.21 87.23 -1.13
CA GLY A 298 -4.18 88.64 -0.72
C GLY A 298 -2.78 89.23 -0.75
N PHE A 299 -2.20 89.36 -1.95
CA PHE A 299 -1.02 90.21 -2.23
C PHE A 299 -1.20 90.92 -3.56
#